data_AF-A0A229VUD4-F1
#
_entry.id   AF-A0A229VUD4-F1
#
_cell.length_a   1.000
_cell.length_b   1.000
_cell.length_c   1.000
_cell.angle_alpha   90.00
_cell.angle_beta   90.00
_cell.angle_gamma   90.00
#
_symmetry.space_group_name_H-M   'P 1'
#
loop_
_entity.id
_entity.type
_entity.pdbx_description
1 polymer ?
#
loop_
_entity_poly.entity_id
_entity_poly.type
_entity_poly.pdbx_seq_one_letter_code
_entity_poly.pdbx_strand_id
1 'polypeptide(L)'
;MVRNEQLPPVSGTARAIATFIKADAEQKDVSIADLARALGKARSYASIRYNGLKTWSFDDVDSIAPILGYPDGMSLLRKADQSRLS
;
A
#
# COMPACT_ATOMS: atom_id res chain seq x y z
N MET A 1 -17.71 14.30 -4.35
CA MET A 1 -16.76 13.68 -3.40
C MET A 1 -17.47 12.56 -2.66
N VAL A 2 -17.00 11.32 -2.76
CA VAL A 2 -17.46 10.22 -1.88
C VAL A 2 -16.85 10.46 -0.51
N ARG A 3 -17.66 10.46 0.55
CA ARG A 3 -17.19 10.64 1.92
C ARG A 3 -16.49 9.36 2.38
N ASN A 4 -15.28 9.49 2.92
CA ASN A 4 -14.45 8.37 3.38
C ASN A 4 -15.13 7.50 4.46
N GLU A 5 -16.20 8.02 5.07
CA GLU A 5 -16.98 7.44 6.17
C GLU A 5 -17.85 6.22 5.77
N GLN A 6 -17.96 5.90 4.48
CA GLN A 6 -18.77 4.76 3.98
C GLN A 6 -17.94 3.53 3.59
N LEU A 7 -16.63 3.53 3.86
CA LEU A 7 -15.78 2.40 3.52
C LEU A 7 -15.93 1.28 4.56
N PRO A 8 -16.14 0.00 4.14
CA PRO A 8 -16.23 -1.11 5.08
C PRO A 8 -14.94 -1.25 5.88
N PRO A 9 -15.02 -1.73 7.13
CA PRO A 9 -13.85 -1.88 7.98
C PRO A 9 -12.81 -2.79 7.32
N VAL A 10 -11.57 -2.31 7.26
CA VAL A 10 -10.43 -3.06 6.73
C VAL A 10 -9.90 -3.99 7.82
N SER A 11 -9.52 -5.21 7.48
CA SER A 11 -8.98 -6.18 8.46
C SER A 11 -7.69 -5.66 9.12
N GLY A 12 -7.39 -6.15 10.33
CA GLY A 12 -6.16 -5.78 11.05
C GLY A 12 -4.89 -6.02 10.23
N THR A 13 -4.82 -7.16 9.52
CA THR A 13 -3.72 -7.49 8.62
C THR A 13 -3.59 -6.50 7.47
N ALA A 14 -4.70 -6.16 6.81
CA ALA A 14 -4.68 -5.22 5.70
C ALA A 14 -4.29 -3.80 6.14
N ARG A 15 -4.68 -3.39 7.35
CA ARG A 15 -4.21 -2.14 7.96
C ARG A 15 -2.72 -2.18 8.26
N ALA A 16 -2.20 -3.28 8.81
CA ALA A 16 -0.77 -3.44 9.07
C ALA A 16 0.06 -3.37 7.77
N ILE A 17 -0.40 -4.02 6.70
CA ILE A 17 0.22 -3.94 5.37
C ILE A 17 0.22 -2.49 4.86
N ALA A 18 -0.90 -1.77 4.95
CA ALA A 18 -0.97 -0.38 4.53
C ALA A 18 -0.03 0.53 5.33
N THR A 19 0.03 0.35 6.66
CA THR A 19 0.97 1.09 7.53
C THR A 19 2.42 0.81 7.14
N PHE A 20 2.77 -0.45 6.88
CA PHE A 20 4.11 -0.83 6.45
C PHE A 20 4.47 -0.18 5.10
N ILE A 21 3.62 -0.35 4.07
CA ILE A 21 3.83 0.22 2.74
C ILE A 21 3.97 1.74 2.82
N LYS A 22 3.16 2.40 3.65
CA LYS A 22 3.25 3.84 3.89
C LYS A 22 4.62 4.24 4.45
N ALA A 23 5.05 3.61 5.55
CA ALA A 23 6.32 3.93 6.19
C ALA A 23 7.51 3.66 5.26
N ASP A 24 7.46 2.56 4.51
CA ASP A 24 8.49 2.16 3.57
C ASP A 24 8.57 3.10 2.36
N ALA A 25 7.42 3.55 1.83
CA ALA A 25 7.35 4.56 0.79
C ALA A 25 7.92 5.92 1.27
N GLU A 26 7.59 6.33 2.50
CA GLU A 26 8.12 7.56 3.11
C GLU A 26 9.65 7.48 3.29
N GLN A 27 10.18 6.33 3.69
CA GLN A 27 11.63 6.12 3.81
C GLN A 27 12.36 6.14 2.46
N LYS A 28 11.68 5.75 1.38
CA LYS A 28 12.24 5.66 0.02
C LYS A 28 11.93 6.88 -0.85
N ASP A 29 11.35 7.93 -0.27
CA ASP A 29 10.89 9.14 -0.97
C ASP A 29 9.95 8.83 -2.17
N VAL A 30 9.13 7.78 -2.03
CA VAL A 30 8.14 7.37 -3.02
C VAL A 30 6.81 8.06 -2.72
N SER A 31 6.38 8.95 -3.63
CA SER A 31 5.15 9.70 -3.43
C SER A 31 3.90 8.90 -3.78
N ILE A 32 2.73 9.34 -3.30
CA ILE A 32 1.43 8.79 -3.73
C ILE A 32 1.23 8.89 -5.25
N ALA A 33 1.82 9.89 -5.90
CA ALA A 33 1.74 10.04 -7.35
C ALA A 33 2.54 8.95 -8.08
N ASP A 34 3.68 8.53 -7.52
CA ASP A 34 4.50 7.45 -8.06
C ASP A 34 3.81 6.09 -7.87
N LEU A 35 3.23 5.86 -6.70
CA LEU A 35 2.38 4.68 -6.45
C LEU A 35 1.21 4.62 -7.45
N ALA A 36 0.50 5.74 -7.66
CA ALA A 36 -0.59 5.79 -8.62
C ALA A 36 -0.14 5.52 -10.07
N ARG A 37 1.05 6.01 -10.44
CA ARG A 37 1.66 5.75 -11.75
C ARG A 37 1.98 4.26 -11.93
N ALA A 38 2.60 3.63 -10.93
CA ALA A 38 2.91 2.19 -10.96
C ALA A 38 1.63 1.33 -11.03
N LEU A 39 0.57 1.73 -10.33
CA LEU A 39 -0.73 1.03 -10.37
C LEU A 39 -1.50 1.23 -11.69
N GLY A 40 -1.14 2.23 -12.50
CA GLY A 40 -1.98 2.67 -13.63
C GLY A 40 -3.36 3.16 -13.19
N LYS A 41 -3.47 3.76 -11.99
CA LYS A 41 -4.73 4.22 -11.38
C LYS A 41 -4.68 5.71 -11.02
N ALA A 42 -5.84 6.27 -10.70
CA ALA A 42 -5.93 7.64 -10.19
C ALA A 42 -5.24 7.81 -8.83
N ARG A 43 -4.72 9.01 -8.56
CA ARG A 43 -4.09 9.36 -7.26
C ARG A 43 -5.00 9.10 -6.06
N SER A 44 -6.32 9.29 -6.21
CA SER A 44 -7.31 9.00 -5.17
C SER A 44 -7.38 7.50 -4.82
N TYR A 45 -7.25 6.61 -5.81
CA TYR A 45 -7.23 5.16 -5.58
C TYR A 45 -6.03 4.74 -4.72
N ALA A 46 -4.84 5.26 -5.06
CA ALA A 46 -3.61 5.02 -4.29
C ALA A 46 -3.70 5.64 -2.90
N SER A 47 -4.19 6.88 -2.79
CA SER A 47 -4.31 7.60 -1.50
C SER A 47 -5.20 6.89 -0.48
N ILE A 48 -6.34 6.32 -0.91
CA ILE A 48 -7.24 5.60 0.00
C ILE A 48 -6.54 4.36 0.58
N ARG A 49 -5.77 3.62 -0.21
CA ARG A 49 -5.03 2.42 0.24
C ARG A 49 -3.79 2.77 1.05
N TYR A 50 -3.07 3.81 0.64
CA TYR A 50 -1.93 4.37 1.36
C TYR A 50 -2.32 4.77 2.79
N ASN A 51 -3.53 5.31 2.97
CA ASN A 51 -4.06 5.67 4.28
C ASN A 51 -4.75 4.52 5.03
N GLY A 52 -4.70 3.29 4.50
CA GLY A 52 -5.30 2.11 5.14
C GLY A 52 -6.84 2.13 5.21
N LEU A 53 -7.50 2.91 4.34
CA LEU A 53 -8.95 3.02 4.25
C LEU A 53 -9.57 1.93 3.34
N LYS A 54 -8.76 1.30 2.49
CA LYS A 54 -9.08 0.11 1.68
C LYS A 54 -7.87 -0.82 1.63
N THR A 55 -8.14 -2.12 1.48
CA THR A 55 -7.12 -3.14 1.27
C THR A 55 -6.42 -2.98 -0.08
N TRP A 56 -5.11 -3.24 -0.11
CA TRP A 56 -4.34 -3.45 -1.33
C TRP A 56 -4.71 -4.81 -1.94
N SER A 57 -5.06 -4.88 -3.23
CA SER A 57 -5.12 -6.20 -3.90
C SER A 57 -3.70 -6.75 -4.06
N PHE A 58 -3.57 -8.05 -4.32
CA PHE A 58 -2.26 -8.62 -4.60
C PHE A 58 -1.62 -7.98 -5.84
N ASP A 59 -2.39 -7.77 -6.91
CA ASP A 59 -1.92 -7.05 -8.11
C ASP A 59 -1.45 -5.62 -7.79
N ASP A 60 -2.14 -4.92 -6.87
CA ASP A 60 -1.71 -3.59 -6.44
C ASP A 60 -0.32 -3.67 -5.77
N VAL A 61 -0.13 -4.65 -4.88
CA VAL A 61 1.13 -4.89 -4.16
C VAL A 61 2.26 -5.29 -5.11
N ASP A 62 1.99 -6.19 -6.06
CA ASP A 62 2.96 -6.66 -7.05
C ASP A 62 3.41 -5.52 -7.98
N SER A 63 2.47 -4.64 -8.35
CA SER A 63 2.77 -3.47 -9.20
C SER A 63 3.66 -2.42 -8.51
N ILE A 64 3.50 -2.22 -7.20
CA ILE A 64 4.29 -1.22 -6.46
C ILE A 64 5.59 -1.78 -5.87
N ALA A 65 5.74 -3.10 -5.79
CA ALA A 65 6.92 -3.72 -5.21
C ALA A 65 8.24 -3.24 -5.85
N PRO A 66 8.38 -3.19 -7.19
CA PRO A 66 9.61 -2.73 -7.83
C PRO A 66 10.00 -1.28 -7.50
N ILE A 67 9.02 -0.37 -7.43
CA ILE A 67 9.29 1.03 -7.09
C ILE A 67 9.63 1.23 -5.62
N LEU A 68 9.23 0.29 -4.77
CA LEU A 68 9.67 0.19 -3.38
C LEU A 68 10.95 -0.65 -3.24
N GLY A 69 11.63 -1.03 -4.33
CA GLY A 69 12.90 -1.76 -4.27
C GLY A 69 12.77 -3.24 -3.88
N TYR A 70 11.59 -3.83 -4.05
CA TYR A 70 11.38 -5.27 -3.90
C TYR A 70 11.25 -5.93 -5.28
N PRO A 71 11.70 -7.19 -5.44
CA PRO A 71 11.61 -7.87 -6.74
C PRO A 71 10.17 -8.20 -7.16
N ASP A 72 9.28 -8.46 -6.19
CA ASP A 72 7.88 -8.85 -6.42
C ASP A 72 7.01 -8.55 -5.19
N GLY A 73 5.70 -8.68 -5.36
CA GLY A 73 4.71 -8.43 -4.30
C GLY A 73 4.84 -9.38 -3.11
N MET A 74 5.28 -10.62 -3.32
CA MET A 74 5.50 -11.59 -2.23
C MET A 74 6.65 -11.19 -1.32
N SER A 75 7.73 -10.63 -1.88
CA SER A 75 8.90 -10.15 -1.16
C SER A 75 8.54 -8.93 -0.31
N LEU A 76 7.71 -8.03 -0.86
CA LEU A 76 7.16 -6.90 -0.12
C LEU A 76 6.28 -7.36 1.06
N LEU A 77 5.36 -8.30 0.85
CA LEU A 77 4.49 -8.83 1.92
C LEU A 77 5.28 -9.57 2.99
N ARG A 78 6.30 -10.34 2.61
CA ARG A 78 7.18 -11.03 3.58
C ARG A 78 7.88 -10.03 4.47
N LYS A 79 8.36 -8.91 3.90
CA LYS A 79 8.99 -7.85 4.69
C LYS A 79 7.98 -7.19 5.64
N ALA A 80 6.76 -6.95 5.17
CA ALA A 80 5.67 -6.41 5.99
C ALA A 80 5.33 -7.32 7.19
N ASP A 81 5.29 -8.64 6.99
CA ASP A 81 5.01 -9.60 8.07
C ASP A 81 6.16 -9.68 9.08
N GLN A 82 7.43 -9.67 8.62
CA GLN A 82 8.60 -9.62 9.50
C GLN A 82 8.61 -8.37 10.40
N SER A 83 8.27 -7.21 9.85
CA SER A 83 8.19 -5.95 10.60
C SER A 83 7.06 -5.92 11.64
N ARG A 84 6.06 -6.81 11.55
CA ARG A 84 5.00 -6.94 12.56
C ARG A 84 5.42 -7.76 13.78
N LEU A 85 6.45 -8.59 13.62
CA LEU A 85 6.96 -9.49 14.67
C LEU A 85 8.19 -8.93 15.40
N SER A 86 8.69 -7.76 14.96
CA SER A 86 9.85 -7.06 15.53
C SER A 86 9.40 -5.95 16.47
#